data_AF-G9L2P2-F1
#
_entry.id   AF-G9L2P2-F1
#
_cell.length_a   1.000
_cell.length_b   1.000
_cell.length_c   1.000
_cell.angle_alpha   90.00
_cell.angle_beta   90.00
_cell.angle_gamma   90.00
#
_symmetry.space_group_name_H-M   'P 1'
#
loop_
_entity.id
_entity.type
_entity.pdbx_description
1 polymer ?
#
loop_
_entity_poly.entity_id
_entity_poly.type
_entity_poly.pdbx_seq_one_letter_code
_entity_poly.pdbx_strand_id
1 'polypeptide(L)'
;SRLLSFLQDWDNAGKVARSHILDNFIKTNQGKTSPELEQEFSQGASLFLVRLTTWLRLIYMTGSCLDKLLQSIGIFLSAVSSNR
;
A
#
# COMPACT_ATOMS: atom_id res chain seq x y z
N SER A 1 -11.18 -11.88 -7.91
CA SER A 1 -11.48 -10.43 -7.78
C SER A 1 -10.19 -9.64 -7.92
N ARG A 2 -10.23 -8.39 -8.42
CA ARG A 2 -9.04 -7.55 -8.67
C ARG A 2 -8.19 -7.30 -7.41
N LEU A 3 -8.84 -7.21 -6.25
CA LEU A 3 -8.17 -7.13 -4.94
C LEU A 3 -7.33 -8.39 -4.66
N LEU A 4 -7.91 -9.57 -4.80
CA LEU A 4 -7.23 -10.82 -4.45
C LEU A 4 -5.99 -11.07 -5.33
N SER A 5 -6.09 -10.78 -6.64
CA SER A 5 -4.92 -10.88 -7.53
C SER A 5 -3.84 -9.89 -7.14
N PHE A 6 -4.18 -8.64 -6.81
CA PHE A 6 -3.22 -7.64 -6.35
C PHE A 6 -2.51 -8.06 -5.05
N LEU A 7 -3.25 -8.60 -4.09
CA LEU A 7 -2.67 -9.08 -2.83
C LEU A 7 -1.78 -10.31 -3.08
N GLN A 8 -2.17 -11.23 -3.96
CA GLN A 8 -1.34 -12.37 -4.36
C GLN A 8 -0.06 -11.92 -5.05
N ASP A 9 -0.12 -10.91 -5.92
CA ASP A 9 1.06 -10.34 -6.58
C ASP A 9 2.02 -9.75 -5.54
N TRP A 10 1.50 -9.02 -4.55
CA TRP A 10 2.30 -8.51 -3.44
C TRP A 10 2.95 -9.62 -2.59
N ASP A 11 2.17 -10.64 -2.25
CA ASP A 11 2.60 -11.73 -1.38
C ASP A 11 3.70 -12.56 -2.07
N ASN A 12 3.61 -12.78 -3.38
CA ASN A 12 4.61 -13.51 -4.19
C ASN A 12 5.78 -12.64 -4.71
N ALA A 13 5.68 -11.32 -4.63
CA ALA A 13 6.67 -10.42 -5.21
C ALA A 13 8.02 -10.43 -4.47
N GLY A 14 9.12 -10.44 -5.23
CA GLY A 14 10.45 -10.11 -4.74
C GLY A 14 10.62 -8.60 -4.49
N LYS A 15 11.80 -8.19 -4.00
CA LYS A 15 12.09 -6.77 -3.66
C LYS A 15 11.78 -5.78 -4.80
N VAL A 16 12.22 -6.11 -6.03
CA VAL A 16 12.03 -5.25 -7.21
C VAL A 16 10.55 -5.14 -7.59
N ALA A 17 9.85 -6.27 -7.65
CA ALA A 17 8.42 -6.29 -7.95
C ALA A 17 7.59 -5.54 -6.90
N ARG A 18 7.91 -5.70 -5.60
CA ARG A 18 7.28 -4.90 -4.54
C ARG A 18 7.52 -3.41 -4.71
N SER A 19 8.72 -2.99 -5.14
CA SER A 19 9.01 -1.58 -5.44
C SER A 19 8.09 -1.04 -6.54
N HIS A 20 7.87 -1.80 -7.62
CA HIS A 20 6.96 -1.41 -8.70
C HIS A 20 5.49 -1.37 -8.27
N ILE A 21 5.07 -2.33 -7.44
CA ILE A 21 3.72 -2.33 -6.86
C ILE A 21 3.52 -1.07 -6.02
N LEU A 22 4.50 -0.69 -5.19
CA LEU A 22 4.44 0.54 -4.39
C LEU A 22 4.41 1.79 -5.28
N ASP A 23 5.26 1.89 -6.31
CA ASP A 23 5.24 3.04 -7.23
C ASP A 23 3.88 3.21 -7.89
N ASN A 24 3.29 2.12 -8.37
CA ASN A 24 1.98 2.15 -9.00
C ASN A 24 0.92 2.56 -7.98
N PHE A 25 0.93 1.97 -6.78
CA PHE A 25 0.00 2.32 -5.71
C PHE A 25 0.07 3.82 -5.37
N ILE A 26 1.29 4.37 -5.21
CA ILE A 26 1.49 5.79 -4.88
C ILE A 26 0.92 6.67 -5.99
N LYS A 27 1.28 6.41 -7.25
CA LYS A 27 0.80 7.18 -8.40
C LYS A 27 -0.72 7.16 -8.54
N THR A 28 -1.37 6.04 -8.25
CA THR A 28 -2.82 5.92 -8.42
C THR A 28 -3.61 6.40 -7.22
N ASN A 29 -3.03 6.44 -6.01
CA ASN A 29 -3.79 6.69 -4.78
C ASN A 29 -3.39 7.95 -4.01
N GLN A 30 -2.36 8.69 -4.46
CA GLN A 30 -2.00 9.97 -3.85
C GLN A 30 -3.20 10.94 -3.86
N GLY A 31 -3.53 11.51 -2.69
CA GLY A 31 -4.61 12.49 -2.54
C GLY A 31 -6.02 11.91 -2.43
N LYS A 32 -6.19 10.58 -2.47
CA LYS A 32 -7.50 9.95 -2.25
C LYS A 32 -7.93 10.00 -0.79
N THR A 33 -9.24 10.14 -0.61
CA THR A 33 -9.93 10.00 0.67
C THR A 33 -10.09 8.52 1.06
N SER A 34 -10.40 8.25 2.32
CA SER A 34 -10.58 6.87 2.79
C SER A 34 -11.67 6.10 2.04
N PRO A 35 -12.86 6.67 1.73
CA PRO A 35 -13.87 5.99 0.95
C PRO A 35 -13.44 5.65 -0.48
N GLU A 36 -12.72 6.55 -1.15
CA GLU A 36 -12.21 6.32 -2.52
C GLU A 36 -11.16 5.21 -2.54
N LEU A 37 -10.30 5.18 -1.52
CA LEU A 37 -9.29 4.14 -1.35
C LEU A 37 -9.95 2.78 -1.12
N GLU A 38 -10.93 2.71 -0.21
CA GLU A 38 -11.66 1.47 0.03
C GLU A 38 -12.44 1.01 -1.22
N GLN A 39 -13.04 1.94 -1.97
CA GLN A 39 -13.73 1.61 -3.22
C GLN A 39 -12.78 0.99 -4.27
N GLU A 40 -11.57 1.54 -4.45
CA GLU A 40 -10.57 0.97 -5.36
C GLU A 40 -10.21 -0.48 -4.99
N PHE A 41 -10.16 -0.76 -3.68
CA PHE A 41 -9.80 -2.05 -3.13
C PHE A 41 -11.01 -2.93 -2.80
N SER A 42 -12.20 -2.65 -3.35
CA SER A 42 -13.42 -3.45 -3.08
C SER A 42 -13.70 -3.63 -1.58
N GLN A 43 -13.52 -2.56 -0.79
CA GLN A 43 -13.65 -2.51 0.67
C GLN A 43 -12.59 -3.34 1.42
N GLY A 44 -11.42 -3.55 0.80
CA GLY A 44 -10.31 -4.31 1.34
C GLY A 44 -8.99 -3.54 1.39
N ALA A 45 -8.99 -2.21 1.41
CA ALA A 45 -7.75 -1.42 1.41
C ALA A 45 -6.94 -1.67 2.68
N SER A 46 -7.64 -1.81 3.83
CA SER A 46 -7.05 -2.20 5.10
C SER A 46 -6.20 -3.48 5.05
N LEU A 47 -6.55 -4.46 4.19
CA LEU A 47 -5.77 -5.69 4.02
C LEU A 47 -4.40 -5.45 3.40
N PHE A 48 -4.30 -4.44 2.53
CA PHE A 48 -3.02 -4.03 1.97
C PHE A 48 -2.21 -3.26 3.01
N LEU A 49 -2.83 -2.37 3.80
CA LEU A 49 -2.15 -1.66 4.89
C LEU A 49 -1.53 -2.62 5.91
N VAL A 50 -2.23 -3.69 6.30
CA VAL A 50 -1.68 -4.74 7.19
C VAL A 50 -0.43 -5.39 6.58
N ARG A 51 -0.40 -5.62 5.27
CA ARG A 51 0.79 -6.16 4.59
C ARG A 51 1.93 -5.15 4.53
N LEU A 52 1.64 -3.88 4.27
CA LEU A 52 2.66 -2.82 4.28
C LEU A 52 3.31 -2.69 5.66
N THR A 53 2.52 -2.67 6.74
CA THR A 53 3.03 -2.58 8.11
C THR A 53 3.79 -3.84 8.53
N THR A 54 3.37 -5.03 8.09
CA THR A 54 4.11 -6.27 8.29
C THR A 54 5.44 -6.24 7.55
N TRP A 55 5.45 -5.80 6.29
CA TRP A 55 6.65 -5.68 5.49
C TRP A 55 7.63 -4.67 6.09
N LEU A 56 7.12 -3.54 6.61
CA LEU A 56 7.93 -2.53 7.30
C LEU A 56 8.72 -3.15 8.45
N ARG A 57 8.07 -3.95 9.30
CA ARG A 57 8.73 -4.65 10.42
C ARG A 57 9.81 -5.63 9.97
N LEU A 58 9.69 -6.21 8.76
CA LEU A 58 10.68 -7.13 8.22
C LEU A 58 11.87 -6.41 7.59
N ILE A 59 11.63 -5.27 6.93
CA ILE A 59 12.66 -4.62 6.09
C ILE A 59 13.25 -3.33 6.67
N TYR A 60 12.72 -2.78 7.76
CA TYR A 60 13.20 -1.49 8.31
C TYR A 60 14.70 -1.50 8.63
N MET A 61 15.26 -2.67 8.97
CA MET A 61 16.69 -2.87 9.22
C MET A 61 17.54 -3.04 7.95
N THR A 62 16.93 -3.37 6.81
CA THR A 62 17.63 -3.67 5.55
C THR A 62 17.44 -2.62 4.46
N GLY A 63 16.59 -1.60 4.70
CA GLY A 63 16.51 -0.35 3.94
C GLY A 63 15.94 -0.41 2.51
N SER A 64 15.69 -1.60 1.96
CA SER A 64 15.22 -1.73 0.57
C SER A 64 13.81 -1.17 0.37
N CYS A 65 13.66 -0.11 -0.43
CA CYS A 65 12.36 0.50 -0.80
C CYS A 65 11.56 1.06 0.38
N LEU A 66 12.24 1.45 1.45
CA LEU A 66 11.61 1.96 2.67
C LEU A 66 10.87 3.29 2.43
N ASP A 67 11.41 4.15 1.56
CA ASP A 67 10.82 5.42 1.14
C ASP A 67 9.41 5.22 0.55
N LYS A 68 9.29 4.33 -0.44
CA LYS A 68 8.02 4.01 -1.10
C LYS A 68 7.05 3.34 -0.14
N LEU A 69 7.56 2.49 0.76
CA LEU A 69 6.74 1.83 1.76
C LEU A 69 6.10 2.84 2.72
N LEU A 70 6.91 3.78 3.24
CA LEU A 70 6.44 4.84 4.13
C LEU A 70 5.50 5.79 3.42
N GLN A 71 5.76 6.13 2.16
CA GLN A 71 4.86 6.96 1.36
C GLN A 71 3.50 6.29 1.15
N SER A 72 3.48 5.00 0.83
CA SER A 72 2.24 4.21 0.71
C SER A 72 1.46 4.19 2.03
N ILE A 73 2.12 4.01 3.18
CA ILE A 73 1.48 4.11 4.50
C ILE A 73 0.94 5.54 4.73
N GLY A 74 1.69 6.56 4.32
CA GLY A 74 1.29 7.96 4.40
C GLY A 74 -0.01 8.27 3.65
N ILE A 75 -0.27 7.60 2.53
CA ILE A 75 -1.55 7.73 1.80
C ILE A 75 -2.72 7.28 2.69
N PHE A 76 -2.61 6.12 3.34
CA PHE A 76 -3.65 5.65 4.27
C PHE A 76 -3.89 6.63 5.42
N LEU A 77 -2.82 7.16 6.03
CA LEU A 77 -2.93 8.11 7.14
C LEU A 77 -3.57 9.44 6.69
N SER A 78 -3.17 9.94 5.52
CA SER A 78 -3.71 11.18 4.95
C SER A 78 -5.18 11.04 4.59
N ALA A 79 -5.56 9.88 4.01
CA ALA A 79 -6.93 9.55 3.63
C ALA A 79 -7.92 9.57 4.81
N VAL A 80 -7.46 9.17 6.01
CA VAL A 80 -8.25 9.24 7.25
C VAL A 80 -8.35 10.69 7.75
N SER A 81 -7.27 11.47 7.65
CA SER A 81 -7.24 12.86 8.11
C SER A 81 -8.05 13.83 7.23
N SER A 82 -8.21 13.50 5.94
CA SER A 82 -8.99 14.28 4.96
C SER A 82 -10.51 14.16 5.16
N ASN A 83 -10.97 13.38 6.14
CA ASN A 83 -12.38 13.20 6.45
C ASN A 83 -12.92 14.31 7.40
N ARG A 84 -12.29 15.50 7.40
CA ARG A 84 -12.70 16.69 8.15
C ARG A 84 -13.29 17.75 7.23
#